data_AF-A0A7C3UWR9-F1
#
_entry.id   AF-A0A7C3UWR9-F1
#
_cell.length_a   1.000
_cell.length_b   1.000
_cell.length_c   1.000
_cell.angle_alpha   90.00
_cell.angle_beta   90.00
_cell.angle_gamma   90.00
#
_symmetry.space_group_name_H-M   'P 1'
#
loop_
_entity.id
_entity.type
_entity.pdbx_description
1 polymer ?
#
loop_
_entity_poly.entity_id
_entity_poly.type
_entity_poly.pdbx_seq_one_letter_code
_entity_poly.pdbx_strand_id
1 'polypeptide(L)'
;MRVFFFCLLLFSSLGSETIKLKKMKVEEVEARVLSKGKPIDITGEGPKMLKVLTYLLFPDTMKKEEKYSLVLETEEGEKFYSYVTPLSRIKDERGRRYGRGRGFSILVPPGTHHFRLHLFTAPSETCAVKFSFEEIRWDEVKPLVCQREVLLRKNGNLLYYETPVKISFGGGSYKFLARLLSPTRTKDSETLSVVIEREGGPERIVKSAPVWLSPKIKTNRNESVSIVKAFYLDLKEGEYKITVLPKGIVKVYKKR
;
A
#
# COMPACT_ATOMS: atom_id res chain seq x y z
N MET A 1 36.06 -20.82 -34.93
CA MET A 1 36.73 -20.56 -33.64
C MET A 1 36.71 -19.05 -33.40
N ARG A 2 36.26 -18.62 -32.21
CA ARG A 2 36.15 -17.22 -31.70
C ARG A 2 35.04 -16.34 -32.27
N VAL A 3 34.37 -15.47 -31.52
CA VAL A 3 34.14 -15.23 -30.07
C VAL A 3 32.97 -14.22 -30.04
N PHE A 4 32.05 -14.37 -29.09
CA PHE A 4 31.02 -13.39 -28.70
C PHE A 4 31.59 -11.98 -28.48
N PHE A 5 30.89 -10.93 -28.92
CA PHE A 5 30.93 -9.66 -28.19
C PHE A 5 29.52 -9.17 -27.86
N PHE A 6 29.21 -9.40 -26.59
CA PHE A 6 28.06 -8.97 -25.83
C PHE A 6 28.04 -7.43 -25.82
N CYS A 7 26.99 -6.81 -26.36
CA CYS A 7 26.76 -5.38 -26.22
C CYS A 7 26.21 -5.13 -24.81
N LEU A 8 27.12 -4.94 -23.85
CA LEU A 8 26.82 -4.56 -22.48
C LEU A 8 26.41 -3.08 -22.49
N LEU A 9 25.11 -2.81 -22.52
CA LEU A 9 24.58 -1.47 -22.24
C LEU A 9 24.85 -1.16 -20.76
N LEU A 10 25.95 -0.44 -20.52
CA LEU A 10 26.20 0.29 -19.29
C LEU A 10 25.08 1.31 -19.09
N PHE A 11 24.06 0.95 -18.31
CA PHE A 11 23.20 1.94 -17.66
C PHE A 11 24.07 2.74 -16.69
N SER A 12 24.55 3.89 -17.15
CA SER A 12 25.10 4.92 -16.29
C SER A 12 24.03 5.28 -15.26
N SER A 13 24.28 4.97 -13.99
CA SER A 13 23.49 5.46 -12.87
C SER A 13 23.56 6.98 -12.86
N LEU A 14 22.55 7.64 -13.41
CA LEU A 14 22.34 9.07 -13.21
C LEU A 14 22.14 9.29 -11.72
N GLY A 15 23.20 9.77 -11.06
CA GLY A 15 23.17 10.13 -9.65
C GLY A 15 22.05 11.13 -9.44
N SER A 16 20.97 10.70 -8.78
CA SER A 16 19.93 11.62 -8.35
C SER A 16 20.57 12.60 -7.37
N GLU A 17 20.65 13.88 -7.73
CA GLU A 17 21.13 14.91 -6.81
C GLU A 17 20.35 14.82 -5.49
N THR A 18 21.08 14.70 -4.38
CA THR A 18 20.54 14.75 -3.03
C THR A 18 20.69 16.17 -2.50
N ILE A 19 19.65 16.65 -1.82
CA ILE A 19 19.64 17.97 -1.18
C ILE A 19 19.24 17.82 0.28
N LYS A 20 19.92 18.58 1.15
CA LYS A 20 19.59 18.66 2.57
C LYS A 20 18.66 19.83 2.81
N LEU A 21 17.52 19.56 3.43
CA LEU A 21 16.55 20.59 3.81
C LEU A 21 16.67 20.92 5.30
N LYS A 22 16.84 22.20 5.64
CA LYS A 22 16.92 22.65 7.04
C LYS A 22 15.55 23.09 7.55
N LYS A 23 15.04 22.39 8.57
CA LYS A 23 13.82 22.75 9.30
C LYS A 23 14.23 23.44 10.61
N MET A 24 13.64 24.58 10.95
CA MET A 24 14.09 25.46 12.06
C MET A 24 14.09 24.86 13.49
N LYS A 25 13.85 23.55 13.68
CA LYS A 25 13.88 22.92 15.03
C LYS A 25 14.27 21.43 15.09
N VAL A 26 14.42 20.67 13.98
CA VAL A 26 14.73 19.22 13.99
C VAL A 26 15.33 18.77 12.64
N GLU A 27 16.30 17.85 12.71
CA GLU A 27 16.95 16.95 11.72
C GLU A 27 17.01 17.35 10.24
N GLU A 28 18.22 17.25 9.67
CA GLU A 28 18.45 17.29 8.22
C GLU A 28 17.66 16.17 7.55
N VAL A 29 16.85 16.54 6.56
CA VAL A 29 16.12 15.58 5.75
C VAL A 29 16.85 15.42 4.42
N GLU A 30 17.41 14.24 4.17
CA GLU A 30 17.90 13.87 2.84
C GLU A 30 16.70 13.70 1.90
N ALA A 31 16.64 14.58 0.89
CA ALA A 31 15.64 14.53 -0.18
C ALA A 31 16.35 14.39 -1.53
N ARG A 32 15.70 13.71 -2.47
CA ARG A 32 16.14 13.61 -3.87
C ARG A 32 15.48 14.72 -4.69
N VAL A 33 16.19 15.24 -5.69
CA VAL A 33 15.61 16.22 -6.62
C VAL A 33 14.82 15.50 -7.72
N LEU A 34 13.51 15.76 -7.77
CA LEU A 34 12.63 15.37 -8.86
C LEU A 34 12.50 16.53 -9.85
N SER A 35 12.89 16.32 -11.10
CA SER A 35 12.80 17.35 -12.15
C SER A 35 11.78 16.95 -13.21
N LYS A 36 11.18 17.92 -13.91
CA LYS A 36 10.31 17.63 -15.06
C LYS A 36 11.07 16.81 -16.11
N GLY A 37 10.40 15.80 -16.67
CA GLY A 37 10.98 14.87 -17.64
C GLY A 37 12.07 13.93 -17.10
N LYS A 38 12.41 14.00 -15.80
CA LYS A 38 13.40 13.13 -15.16
C LYS A 38 12.77 12.43 -13.95
N PRO A 39 12.07 11.30 -14.17
CA PRO A 39 11.44 10.58 -13.08
C PRO A 39 12.44 10.02 -12.08
N ILE A 40 11.94 9.71 -10.88
CA ILE A 40 12.67 8.94 -9.87
C ILE A 40 12.09 7.54 -9.82
N ASP A 41 12.93 6.53 -10.07
CA ASP A 41 12.61 5.13 -9.84
C ASP A 41 12.74 4.78 -8.35
N ILE A 42 11.77 4.03 -7.84
CA ILE A 42 11.65 3.62 -6.44
C ILE A 42 11.38 2.12 -6.46
N THR A 43 12.16 1.35 -5.71
CA THR A 43 11.92 -0.09 -5.53
C THR A 43 11.68 -0.36 -4.05
N GLY A 44 10.70 -1.20 -3.73
CA GLY A 44 10.41 -1.55 -2.35
C GLY A 44 9.69 -2.89 -2.20
N GLU A 45 9.91 -3.51 -1.04
CA GLU A 45 9.26 -4.76 -0.65
C GLU A 45 8.09 -4.49 0.29
N GLY A 46 6.92 -5.04 -0.05
CA GLY A 46 5.74 -5.00 0.80
C GLY A 46 5.50 -6.30 1.59
N PRO A 47 4.52 -6.30 2.53
CA PRO A 47 3.51 -5.26 2.73
C PRO A 47 4.01 -4.08 3.58
N LYS A 48 4.16 -2.90 2.97
CA LYS A 48 4.60 -1.66 3.63
C LYS A 48 3.79 -0.48 3.11
N MET A 49 3.83 0.62 3.84
CA MET A 49 3.30 1.90 3.38
C MET A 49 4.45 2.68 2.73
N LEU A 50 4.38 2.92 1.42
CA LEU A 50 5.27 3.89 0.77
C LEU A 50 4.70 5.28 1.04
N LYS A 51 5.43 6.08 1.83
CA LYS A 51 5.14 7.51 1.99
C LYS A 51 6.02 8.32 1.06
N VAL A 52 5.39 9.25 0.35
CA VAL A 52 6.06 10.20 -0.53
C VAL A 52 5.78 11.59 0.02
N LEU A 53 6.84 12.34 0.34
CA LEU A 53 6.75 13.71 0.82
C LEU A 53 7.50 14.63 -0.14
N THR A 54 6.81 15.65 -0.64
CA THR A 54 7.29 16.55 -1.69
C THR A 54 7.32 18.00 -1.21
N TYR A 55 8.34 18.72 -1.64
CA TYR A 55 8.54 20.14 -1.41
C TYR A 55 8.81 20.83 -2.75
N LEU A 56 7.84 21.58 -3.25
CA LEU A 56 8.00 22.34 -4.48
C LEU A 56 9.07 23.42 -4.30
N LEU A 57 10.01 23.54 -5.23
CA LEU A 57 10.94 24.67 -5.23
C LEU A 57 10.18 25.96 -5.56
N PHE A 58 10.35 27.00 -4.75
CA PHE A 58 9.79 28.34 -4.95
C PHE A 58 10.93 29.32 -5.30
N PRO A 59 11.18 29.58 -6.60
CA PRO A 59 11.89 30.76 -7.05
C PRO A 59 11.21 32.04 -6.56
N ASP A 60 11.98 33.12 -6.43
CA ASP A 60 11.48 34.41 -5.92
C ASP A 60 10.41 35.06 -6.83
N THR A 61 10.27 34.57 -8.07
CA THR A 61 9.27 35.02 -9.04
C THR A 61 7.88 34.40 -8.83
N MET A 62 7.74 33.41 -7.95
CA MET A 62 6.47 32.71 -7.71
C MET A 62 5.54 33.47 -6.77
N LYS A 63 4.23 33.17 -6.87
CA LYS A 63 3.21 33.72 -5.98
C LYS A 63 3.35 33.14 -4.57
N LYS A 64 2.54 33.64 -3.63
CA LYS A 64 2.52 33.11 -2.25
C LYS A 64 2.02 31.67 -2.16
N GLU A 65 1.29 31.20 -3.17
CA GLU A 65 0.70 29.88 -3.26
C GLU A 65 0.73 29.39 -4.70
N GLU A 66 1.08 28.11 -4.89
CA GLU A 66 1.27 27.51 -6.20
C GLU A 66 0.65 26.11 -6.26
N LYS A 67 0.17 25.73 -7.45
CA LYS A 67 -0.37 24.41 -7.73
C LYS A 67 0.64 23.56 -8.48
N TYR A 68 0.75 22.29 -8.11
CA TYR A 68 1.54 21.32 -8.86
C TYR A 68 0.89 19.93 -8.80
N SER A 69 1.31 19.05 -9.69
CA SER A 69 0.85 17.67 -9.76
C SER A 69 2.00 16.70 -9.98
N LEU A 70 1.80 15.50 -9.44
CA LEU A 70 2.70 14.37 -9.54
C LEU A 70 1.97 13.20 -10.19
N VAL A 71 2.70 12.37 -10.90
CA VAL A 71 2.21 11.09 -11.41
C VAL A 71 3.07 9.98 -10.83
N LEU A 72 2.43 9.01 -10.18
CA LEU A 72 3.06 7.78 -9.76
C LEU A 72 2.65 6.67 -10.72
N GLU A 73 3.58 6.19 -11.52
CA GLU A 73 3.42 4.96 -12.30
C GLU A 73 3.63 3.75 -11.38
N THR A 74 2.72 2.80 -11.49
CA THR A 74 2.73 1.51 -10.80
C THR A 74 2.48 0.40 -11.81
N GLU A 75 2.71 -0.85 -11.43
CA GLU A 75 2.35 -2.01 -12.26
C GLU A 75 0.85 -2.08 -12.59
N GLU A 76 0.00 -1.47 -11.75
CA GLU A 76 -1.45 -1.41 -11.93
C GLU A 76 -1.90 -0.21 -12.80
N GLY A 77 -0.97 0.68 -13.19
CA GLY A 77 -1.24 1.91 -13.93
C GLY A 77 -0.82 3.19 -13.18
N GLU A 78 -1.33 4.32 -13.66
CA GLU A 78 -0.92 5.66 -13.20
C GLU A 78 -1.86 6.24 -12.12
N LYS A 79 -1.26 6.91 -11.13
CA LYS A 79 -1.98 7.64 -10.08
C LYS A 79 -1.57 9.12 -10.06
N PHE A 80 -2.56 10.01 -10.19
CA PHE A 80 -2.36 11.45 -10.21
C PHE A 80 -2.58 12.06 -8.82
N TYR A 81 -1.65 12.89 -8.38
CA TYR A 81 -1.73 13.63 -7.11
C TYR A 81 -1.56 15.12 -7.37
N SER A 82 -2.61 15.91 -7.12
CA SER A 82 -2.57 17.37 -7.29
C SER A 82 -2.60 18.08 -5.95
N TYR A 83 -1.72 19.06 -5.78
CA TYR A 83 -1.59 19.83 -4.56
C TYR A 83 -1.56 21.32 -4.81
N VAL A 84 -2.09 22.05 -3.83
CA VAL A 84 -1.85 23.47 -3.67
C VAL A 84 -0.96 23.65 -2.44
N THR A 85 0.17 24.36 -2.61
CA THR A 85 1.14 24.56 -1.54
C THR A 85 1.50 26.03 -1.39
N PRO A 86 1.43 26.58 -0.17
CA PRO A 86 1.92 27.91 0.13
C PRO A 86 3.43 27.87 0.35
N LEU A 87 4.06 29.03 0.18
CA LEU A 87 5.47 29.24 0.48
C LEU A 87 5.82 28.87 1.94
N SER A 88 6.91 28.15 2.14
CA SER A 88 7.43 27.78 3.46
C SER A 88 8.52 28.76 3.94
N ARG A 89 8.90 28.57 5.22
CA ARG A 89 10.13 29.14 5.79
C ARG A 89 11.35 28.22 5.58
N ILE A 90 11.15 27.02 5.04
CA ILE A 90 12.22 26.06 4.74
C ILE A 90 13.07 26.59 3.59
N LYS A 91 14.39 26.49 3.77
CA LYS A 91 15.40 26.79 2.77
C LYS A 91 16.39 25.63 2.67
N ASP A 92 16.99 25.47 1.50
CA ASP A 92 18.18 24.63 1.35
C ASP A 92 19.47 25.40 1.67
N GLU A 93 20.61 24.72 1.55
CA GLU A 93 21.95 25.28 1.76
C GLU A 93 22.29 26.43 0.80
N ARG A 94 21.65 26.48 -0.38
CA ARG A 94 21.80 27.56 -1.37
C ARG A 94 20.86 28.73 -1.11
N GLY A 95 20.11 28.71 -0.01
CA GLY A 95 19.14 29.73 0.35
C GLY A 95 17.83 29.69 -0.45
N ARG A 96 17.65 28.71 -1.35
CA ARG A 96 16.44 28.56 -2.17
C ARG A 96 15.27 28.16 -1.28
N ARG A 97 14.11 28.75 -1.54
CA ARG A 97 12.90 28.52 -0.73
C ARG A 97 12.08 27.38 -1.29
N TYR A 98 11.39 26.70 -0.40
CA TYR A 98 10.49 25.62 -0.76
C TYR A 98 9.06 25.91 -0.31
N GLY A 99 8.09 25.25 -0.93
CA GLY A 99 6.70 25.20 -0.47
C GLY A 99 6.57 24.37 0.81
N ARG A 100 5.41 24.45 1.47
CA ARG A 100 5.10 23.52 2.56
C ARG A 100 5.04 22.10 2.03
N GLY A 101 5.53 21.15 2.84
CA GLY A 101 5.50 19.73 2.49
C GLY A 101 4.07 19.26 2.17
N ARG A 102 3.95 18.46 1.12
CA ARG A 102 2.73 17.72 0.75
C ARG A 102 3.12 16.28 0.55
N GLY A 103 2.19 15.37 0.70
CA GLY A 103 2.52 13.98 0.52
C GLY A 103 1.30 13.11 0.35
N PHE A 104 1.56 11.90 -0.09
CA PHE A 104 0.60 10.83 -0.19
C PHE A 104 1.23 9.56 0.35
N SER A 105 0.40 8.54 0.53
CA SER A 105 0.85 7.23 0.94
C SER A 105 0.12 6.19 0.13
N ILE A 106 0.84 5.15 -0.29
CA ILE A 106 0.24 3.99 -0.96
C ILE A 106 0.62 2.72 -0.24
N LEU A 107 -0.31 1.78 -0.24
CA LEU A 107 -0.04 0.42 0.20
C LEU A 107 0.79 -0.29 -0.88
N VAL A 108 1.99 -0.73 -0.50
CA VAL A 108 2.80 -1.64 -1.32
C VAL A 108 2.33 -3.06 -1.01
N PRO A 109 1.82 -3.82 -1.98
CA PRO A 109 1.37 -5.18 -1.75
C PRO A 109 2.56 -6.11 -1.43
N PRO A 110 2.31 -7.33 -0.92
CA PRO A 110 3.37 -8.31 -0.72
C PRO A 110 4.19 -8.55 -2.00
N GLY A 111 5.51 -8.67 -1.85
CA GLY A 111 6.46 -8.84 -2.98
C GLY A 111 7.31 -7.60 -3.25
N THR A 112 8.15 -7.68 -4.28
CA THR A 112 9.00 -6.58 -4.76
C THR A 112 8.24 -5.80 -5.82
N HIS A 113 8.17 -4.49 -5.66
CA HIS A 113 7.43 -3.59 -6.55
C HIS A 113 8.30 -2.45 -7.02
N HIS A 114 8.11 -2.04 -8.27
CA HIS A 114 8.76 -0.90 -8.89
C HIS A 114 7.77 0.23 -9.11
N PHE A 115 8.17 1.45 -8.74
CA PHE A 115 7.39 2.66 -8.91
C PHE A 115 8.23 3.71 -9.62
N ARG A 116 7.56 4.56 -10.40
CA ARG A 116 8.22 5.71 -11.03
C ARG A 116 7.44 6.98 -10.74
N LEU A 117 8.08 7.92 -10.06
CA LEU A 117 7.48 9.19 -9.71
C LEU A 117 7.90 10.28 -10.70
N HIS A 118 6.91 10.99 -11.24
CA HIS A 118 7.08 12.10 -12.17
C HIS A 118 6.57 13.41 -11.58
N LEU A 119 7.25 14.51 -11.92
CA LEU A 119 6.72 15.86 -11.75
C LEU A 119 5.97 16.23 -13.03
N PHE A 120 4.63 16.22 -12.98
CA PHE A 120 3.79 16.37 -14.16
C PHE A 120 3.56 17.84 -14.51
N THR A 121 2.83 18.57 -13.67
CA THR A 121 2.68 20.03 -13.81
C THR A 121 3.21 20.74 -12.59
N ALA A 122 3.98 21.80 -12.80
CA ALA A 122 4.48 22.66 -11.73
C ALA A 122 4.95 23.99 -12.33
N PRO A 123 4.85 25.10 -11.59
CA PRO A 123 5.44 26.37 -12.03
C PRO A 123 6.97 26.34 -11.94
N SER A 124 7.55 25.39 -11.21
CA SER A 124 9.00 25.16 -11.12
C SER A 124 9.36 23.90 -11.89
N GLU A 125 10.59 23.84 -12.38
CA GLU A 125 11.12 22.65 -13.04
C GLU A 125 11.51 21.55 -12.03
N THR A 126 11.57 21.86 -10.74
CA THR A 126 12.07 20.92 -9.72
C THR A 126 11.23 20.89 -8.44
N CYS A 127 11.29 19.74 -7.78
CA CYS A 127 10.65 19.45 -6.50
C CYS A 127 11.60 18.57 -5.68
N ALA A 128 11.75 18.83 -4.38
CA ALA A 128 12.47 17.92 -3.48
C ALA A 128 11.52 16.81 -3.02
N VAL A 129 11.96 15.55 -3.04
CA VAL A 129 11.14 14.41 -2.67
C VAL A 129 11.85 13.52 -1.66
N LYS A 130 11.13 13.14 -0.61
CA LYS A 130 11.53 12.13 0.36
C LYS A 130 10.62 10.91 0.21
N PHE A 131 11.22 9.72 0.23
CA PHE A 131 10.53 8.45 0.25
C PHE A 131 10.82 7.73 1.56
N SER A 132 9.83 7.04 2.11
CA SER A 132 10.04 6.11 3.22
C SER A 132 9.08 4.94 3.11
N PHE A 133 9.59 3.74 3.39
CA PHE A 133 8.77 2.56 3.55
C PHE A 133 8.55 2.31 5.04
N GLU A 134 7.32 2.45 5.49
CA GLU A 134 6.95 2.19 6.86
C GLU A 134 6.29 0.83 6.99
N GLU A 135 6.65 0.08 8.02
CA GLU A 135 5.92 -1.11 8.40
C GLU A 135 4.50 -0.75 8.77
N ILE A 136 3.54 -1.50 8.21
CA ILE A 136 2.15 -1.31 8.58
C ILE A 136 1.89 -2.16 9.82
N ARG A 137 1.61 -1.47 10.93
CA ARG A 137 1.14 -2.13 12.14
C ARG A 137 -0.35 -2.43 12.00
N TRP A 138 -0.66 -3.70 12.16
CA TRP A 138 -2.00 -4.25 12.02
C TRP A 138 -2.37 -4.85 13.37
N ASP A 139 -3.36 -4.25 14.03
CA ASP A 139 -3.90 -4.78 15.28
C ASP A 139 -5.02 -5.77 14.94
N GLU A 140 -4.97 -6.97 15.52
CA GLU A 140 -5.99 -7.99 15.28
C GLU A 140 -7.35 -7.54 15.83
N VAL A 141 -8.39 -7.67 15.01
CA VAL A 141 -9.77 -7.37 15.41
C VAL A 141 -10.49 -8.68 15.70
N LYS A 142 -10.84 -8.88 16.97
CA LYS A 142 -11.62 -10.04 17.40
C LYS A 142 -13.09 -9.86 17.00
N PRO A 143 -13.76 -10.90 16.51
CA PRO A 143 -15.18 -10.83 16.24
C PRO A 143 -15.99 -10.73 17.53
N LEU A 144 -17.12 -10.02 17.45
CA LEU A 144 -18.15 -10.01 18.49
C LEU A 144 -18.89 -11.34 18.54
N VAL A 145 -19.15 -11.92 17.35
CA VAL A 145 -19.84 -13.19 17.19
C VAL A 145 -19.11 -13.99 16.11
N CYS A 146 -18.79 -15.24 16.39
CA CYS A 146 -18.29 -16.19 15.41
C CYS A 146 -18.85 -17.59 15.69
N GLN A 147 -18.97 -18.41 14.65
CA GLN A 147 -19.43 -19.79 14.80
C GLN A 147 -18.37 -20.68 15.44
N ARG A 148 -17.12 -20.56 14.97
CA ARG A 148 -15.99 -21.27 15.52
C ARG A 148 -14.66 -20.58 15.25
N GLU A 149 -13.72 -20.89 16.11
CA GLU A 149 -12.29 -20.66 15.92
C GLU A 149 -11.66 -21.82 15.12
N VAL A 150 -10.82 -21.47 14.15
CA VAL A 150 -10.14 -22.42 13.25
C VAL A 150 -8.63 -22.19 13.34
N LEU A 151 -7.93 -23.18 13.88
CA LEU A 151 -6.46 -23.17 13.96
C LEU A 151 -5.87 -23.80 12.72
N LEU A 152 -4.98 -23.07 12.03
CA LEU A 152 -4.19 -23.60 10.93
C LEU A 152 -2.83 -24.08 11.44
N ARG A 153 -2.48 -25.32 11.08
CA ARG A 153 -1.17 -25.91 11.40
C ARG A 153 -0.19 -25.62 10.26
N LYS A 154 0.54 -24.49 10.33
CA LYS A 154 1.70 -24.23 9.46
C LYS A 154 2.63 -23.19 10.09
N ASN A 155 3.84 -23.61 10.48
CA ASN A 155 4.88 -22.76 11.06
C ASN A 155 4.36 -21.90 12.23
N GLY A 156 3.60 -22.54 13.14
CA GLY A 156 2.85 -21.88 14.20
C GLY A 156 1.34 -22.12 14.07
N ASN A 157 0.62 -21.86 15.16
CA ASN A 157 -0.84 -21.92 15.19
C ASN A 157 -1.39 -20.56 14.76
N LEU A 158 -1.93 -20.46 13.55
CA LEU A 158 -2.64 -19.25 13.10
C LEU A 158 -4.13 -19.43 13.36
N LEU A 159 -4.71 -18.54 14.17
CA LEU A 159 -6.13 -18.51 14.48
C LEU A 159 -6.91 -17.73 13.42
N TYR A 160 -7.97 -18.33 12.87
CA TYR A 160 -8.97 -17.71 12.00
C TYR A 160 -10.36 -17.95 12.59
N TYR A 161 -11.37 -17.29 12.03
CA TYR A 161 -12.77 -17.44 12.41
C TYR A 161 -13.60 -17.94 11.23
N GLU A 162 -14.42 -18.97 11.45
CA GLU A 162 -15.36 -19.43 10.43
C GLU A 162 -16.49 -18.44 10.25
N THR A 163 -16.76 -18.11 8.98
CA THR A 163 -17.81 -17.15 8.63
C THR A 163 -19.20 -17.80 8.55
N PRO A 164 -20.28 -17.06 8.82
CA PRO A 164 -20.33 -15.61 9.06
C PRO A 164 -19.77 -15.19 10.43
N VAL A 165 -19.12 -14.03 10.48
CA VAL A 165 -18.69 -13.37 11.73
C VAL A 165 -19.25 -11.96 11.82
N LYS A 166 -19.54 -11.48 13.04
CA LYS A 166 -19.89 -10.08 13.30
C LYS A 166 -18.71 -9.36 13.93
N ILE A 167 -18.40 -8.17 13.42
CA ILE A 167 -17.30 -7.33 13.92
C ILE A 167 -17.79 -5.89 14.06
N SER A 168 -17.40 -5.23 15.15
CA SER A 168 -17.54 -3.78 15.28
C SER A 168 -16.28 -3.08 14.81
N PHE A 169 -16.43 -2.13 13.89
CA PHE A 169 -15.36 -1.33 13.33
C PHE A 169 -15.48 0.11 13.82
N GLY A 170 -14.38 0.66 14.34
CA GLY A 170 -14.28 2.08 14.73
C GLY A 170 -13.81 2.97 13.59
N GLY A 171 -14.24 2.70 12.35
CA GLY A 171 -13.78 3.36 11.13
C GLY A 171 -12.31 3.11 10.76
N GLY A 172 -11.93 3.45 9.52
CA GLY A 172 -10.54 3.43 9.03
C GLY A 172 -10.22 2.25 8.11
N SER A 173 -8.91 1.97 7.95
CA SER A 173 -8.43 0.94 7.03
C SER A 173 -8.31 -0.43 7.70
N TYR A 174 -8.86 -1.46 7.05
CA TYR A 174 -8.87 -2.84 7.52
C TYR A 174 -8.25 -3.79 6.50
N LYS A 175 -7.61 -4.85 7.02
CA LYS A 175 -7.03 -5.95 6.25
C LYS A 175 -7.77 -7.25 6.58
N PHE A 176 -8.32 -7.88 5.56
CA PHE A 176 -9.03 -9.15 5.64
C PHE A 176 -8.17 -10.24 5.04
N LEU A 177 -7.76 -11.22 5.85
CA LEU A 177 -7.11 -12.43 5.39
C LEU A 177 -8.15 -13.54 5.30
N ALA A 178 -8.54 -13.91 4.08
CA ALA A 178 -9.57 -14.91 3.83
C ALA A 178 -9.00 -16.17 3.18
N ARG A 179 -9.61 -17.32 3.49
CA ARG A 179 -9.33 -18.62 2.88
C ARG A 179 -10.62 -19.40 2.69
N LEU A 180 -10.71 -20.19 1.62
CA LEU A 180 -11.76 -21.18 1.48
C LEU A 180 -11.46 -22.40 2.36
N LEU A 181 -12.51 -22.96 2.94
CA LEU A 181 -12.51 -24.30 3.53
C LEU A 181 -13.04 -25.26 2.47
N SER A 182 -12.26 -26.27 2.12
CA SER A 182 -12.74 -27.31 1.22
C SER A 182 -12.50 -28.71 1.82
N PRO A 183 -13.54 -29.56 1.86
CA PRO A 183 -13.38 -30.96 2.27
C PRO A 183 -12.66 -31.77 1.19
N THR A 184 -12.76 -31.38 -0.08
CA THR A 184 -12.24 -32.12 -1.23
C THR A 184 -11.10 -31.36 -1.93
N ARG A 185 -10.22 -32.10 -2.59
CA ARG A 185 -9.18 -31.49 -3.43
C ARG A 185 -9.76 -31.20 -4.81
N THR A 186 -9.89 -29.94 -5.14
CA THR A 186 -10.08 -29.47 -6.52
C THR A 186 -8.71 -29.12 -7.11
N LYS A 187 -8.48 -29.47 -8.38
CA LYS A 187 -7.27 -29.03 -9.11
C LYS A 187 -7.46 -27.63 -9.69
N ASP A 188 -8.70 -27.20 -9.85
CA ASP A 188 -9.07 -25.95 -10.47
C ASP A 188 -9.02 -24.78 -9.48
N SER A 189 -8.84 -23.58 -10.01
CA SER A 189 -8.99 -22.36 -9.21
C SER A 189 -10.45 -22.15 -8.83
N GLU A 190 -10.69 -21.77 -7.58
CA GLU A 190 -12.02 -21.38 -7.10
C GLU A 190 -12.06 -19.87 -6.86
N THR A 191 -13.24 -19.27 -6.99
CA THR A 191 -13.43 -17.85 -6.67
C THR A 191 -13.78 -17.71 -5.19
N LEU A 192 -12.86 -17.10 -4.42
CA LEU A 192 -13.14 -16.66 -3.06
C LEU A 192 -13.78 -15.28 -3.10
N SER A 193 -14.91 -15.11 -2.41
CA SER A 193 -15.54 -13.80 -2.22
C SER A 193 -15.70 -13.46 -0.75
N VAL A 194 -15.26 -12.25 -0.36
CA VAL A 194 -15.54 -11.66 0.94
C VAL A 194 -16.70 -10.68 0.78
N VAL A 195 -17.80 -10.97 1.45
CA VAL A 195 -19.01 -10.14 1.49
C VAL A 195 -19.06 -9.47 2.86
N ILE A 196 -19.15 -8.14 2.87
CA ILE A 196 -19.20 -7.32 4.09
C ILE A 196 -20.48 -6.50 4.05
N GLU A 197 -21.34 -6.71 5.03
CA GLU A 197 -22.68 -6.13 5.11
C GLU A 197 -22.81 -5.36 6.43
N ARG A 198 -23.20 -4.09 6.36
CA ARG A 198 -23.43 -3.28 7.57
C ARG A 198 -24.74 -3.69 8.23
N GLU A 199 -24.70 -3.98 9.53
CA GLU A 199 -25.91 -4.31 10.28
C GLU A 199 -26.83 -3.07 10.34
N GLY A 200 -28.10 -3.25 9.94
CA GLY A 200 -29.10 -2.18 9.90
C GLY A 200 -28.89 -1.10 8.81
N GLY A 201 -27.97 -1.32 7.86
CA GLY A 201 -27.67 -0.35 6.80
C GLY A 201 -27.69 -0.96 5.38
N PRO A 202 -27.77 -0.12 4.33
CA PRO A 202 -27.74 -0.59 2.94
C PRO A 202 -26.33 -0.90 2.43
N GLU A 203 -25.29 -0.64 3.23
CA GLU A 203 -23.89 -0.79 2.81
C GLU A 203 -23.51 -2.26 2.67
N ARG A 204 -23.17 -2.65 1.44
CA ARG A 204 -22.73 -3.99 1.07
C ARG A 204 -21.52 -3.91 0.14
N ILE A 205 -20.43 -4.55 0.54
CA ILE A 205 -19.17 -4.57 -0.20
C ILE A 205 -18.84 -6.02 -0.55
N VAL A 206 -18.51 -6.28 -1.81
CA VAL A 206 -18.06 -7.60 -2.28
C VAL A 206 -16.69 -7.46 -2.89
N LYS A 207 -15.74 -8.29 -2.43
CA LYS A 207 -14.41 -8.42 -3.03
C LYS A 207 -14.15 -9.88 -3.36
N SER A 208 -13.75 -10.14 -4.60
CA SER A 208 -13.54 -11.50 -5.09
C SER A 208 -12.14 -11.64 -5.69
N ALA A 209 -11.59 -12.85 -5.59
CA ALA A 209 -10.34 -13.20 -6.24
C ALA A 209 -10.27 -14.71 -6.49
N PRO A 210 -9.58 -15.15 -7.56
CA PRO A 210 -9.26 -16.56 -7.72
C PRO A 210 -8.27 -17.02 -6.65
N VAL A 211 -8.48 -18.23 -6.14
CA VAL A 211 -7.61 -18.89 -5.17
C VAL A 211 -7.42 -20.36 -5.54
N TRP A 212 -6.28 -20.92 -5.14
CA TRP A 212 -5.99 -22.35 -5.26
C TRP A 212 -5.97 -23.00 -3.89
N LEU A 213 -6.42 -24.26 -3.82
CA LEU A 213 -6.30 -25.06 -2.61
C LEU A 213 -4.83 -25.41 -2.32
N SER A 214 -4.41 -25.25 -1.06
CA SER A 214 -3.08 -25.64 -0.63
C SER A 214 -3.15 -26.98 0.10
N PRO A 215 -2.63 -28.09 -0.46
CA PRO A 215 -2.68 -29.38 0.19
C PRO A 215 -1.82 -29.45 1.46
N LYS A 216 -0.90 -28.50 1.63
CA LYS A 216 0.06 -28.43 2.74
C LYS A 216 -0.48 -27.72 3.97
N ILE A 217 -1.66 -27.10 3.89
CA ILE A 217 -2.24 -26.34 5.01
C ILE A 217 -3.53 -27.04 5.43
N LYS A 218 -3.57 -27.46 6.68
CA LYS A 218 -4.70 -28.15 7.27
C LYS A 218 -5.24 -27.40 8.47
N THR A 219 -6.56 -27.45 8.64
CA THR A 219 -7.20 -27.03 9.88
C THR A 219 -6.95 -28.05 10.99
N ASN A 220 -7.28 -27.71 12.23
CA ASN A 220 -7.36 -28.65 13.34
C ASN A 220 -8.37 -29.81 13.13
N ARG A 221 -9.22 -29.73 12.11
CA ARG A 221 -10.15 -30.79 11.68
C ARG A 221 -9.71 -31.53 10.42
N ASN A 222 -8.46 -31.33 9.99
CA ASN A 222 -7.89 -31.93 8.78
C ASN A 222 -8.56 -31.49 7.46
N GLU A 223 -9.32 -30.39 7.47
CA GLU A 223 -9.87 -29.77 6.26
C GLU A 223 -8.73 -29.08 5.49
N SER A 224 -8.78 -29.13 4.15
CA SER A 224 -7.84 -28.39 3.32
C SER A 224 -8.27 -26.93 3.23
N VAL A 225 -7.31 -26.01 3.12
CA VAL A 225 -7.61 -24.59 2.95
C VAL A 225 -6.97 -24.02 1.70
N SER A 226 -7.59 -22.99 1.13
CA SER A 226 -6.98 -22.22 0.04
C SER A 226 -5.72 -21.50 0.50
N ILE A 227 -4.89 -21.07 -0.46
CA ILE A 227 -3.92 -20.00 -0.21
C ILE A 227 -4.66 -18.77 0.34
N VAL A 228 -3.99 -18.01 1.21
CA VAL A 228 -4.58 -16.80 1.78
C VAL A 228 -4.73 -15.74 0.70
N LYS A 229 -5.89 -15.08 0.69
CA LYS A 229 -6.07 -13.82 -0.03
C LYS A 229 -6.23 -12.68 0.96
N ALA A 230 -5.50 -11.60 0.72
CA ALA A 230 -5.63 -10.36 1.47
C ALA A 230 -6.52 -9.37 0.71
N PHE A 231 -7.47 -8.76 1.41
CA PHE A 231 -8.26 -7.63 0.92
C PHE A 231 -8.06 -6.45 1.86
N TYR A 232 -8.01 -5.25 1.28
CA TYR A 232 -7.82 -4.00 2.02
C TYR A 232 -8.99 -3.08 1.73
N LEU A 233 -9.63 -2.59 2.78
CA LEU A 233 -10.86 -1.79 2.67
C LEU A 233 -10.86 -0.69 3.73
N ASP A 234 -11.28 0.50 3.32
CA ASP A 234 -11.67 1.55 4.26
C ASP A 234 -13.14 1.37 4.60
N LEU A 235 -13.44 1.24 5.90
CA LEU A 235 -14.79 1.06 6.40
C LEU A 235 -15.17 2.23 7.30
N LYS A 236 -16.46 2.56 7.32
CA LYS A 236 -17.02 3.52 8.28
C LYS A 236 -17.17 2.85 9.65
N GLU A 237 -17.43 3.68 10.65
CA GLU A 237 -17.77 3.17 11.97
C GLU A 237 -19.12 2.43 11.95
N GLY A 238 -19.18 1.27 12.60
CA GLY A 238 -20.40 0.48 12.73
C GLY A 238 -20.14 -1.02 12.90
N GLU A 239 -21.22 -1.78 13.03
CA GLU A 239 -21.18 -3.24 13.07
C GLU A 239 -21.40 -3.82 11.68
N TYR A 240 -20.61 -4.84 11.36
CA TYR A 240 -20.62 -5.47 10.06
C TYR A 240 -20.61 -7.00 10.19
N LYS A 241 -21.39 -7.65 9.34
CA LYS A 241 -21.37 -9.08 9.10
C LYS A 241 -20.43 -9.38 7.94
N ILE A 242 -19.50 -10.30 8.17
CA ILE A 242 -18.52 -10.73 7.16
C ILE A 242 -18.77 -12.19 6.82
N THR A 243 -18.93 -12.46 5.53
CA THR A 243 -19.16 -13.80 4.99
C THR A 243 -18.12 -14.13 3.92
N VAL A 244 -17.47 -15.29 4.00
CA VAL A 244 -16.58 -15.80 2.95
C VAL A 244 -17.31 -16.89 2.16
N LEU A 245 -17.48 -16.67 0.86
CA LEU A 245 -18.19 -17.57 -0.05
C LEU A 245 -17.21 -18.32 -0.98
N PRO A 246 -17.46 -19.61 -1.31
CA PRO A 246 -18.64 -20.41 -0.90
C PRO A 246 -18.70 -20.78 0.59
N LYS A 247 -17.59 -21.28 1.16
CA LYS A 247 -17.42 -21.44 2.60
C LYS A 247 -15.97 -21.14 2.95
N GLY A 248 -15.74 -20.33 3.97
CA GLY A 248 -14.39 -19.96 4.33
C GLY A 248 -14.21 -19.48 5.75
N ILE A 249 -12.96 -19.12 6.01
CA ILE A 249 -12.48 -18.56 7.26
C ILE A 249 -11.86 -17.19 6.99
N VAL A 250 -11.97 -16.30 7.97
CA VAL A 250 -11.43 -14.94 7.88
C VAL A 250 -10.66 -14.58 9.13
N LYS A 251 -9.64 -13.74 8.95
CA LYS A 251 -8.97 -13.03 10.02
C LYS A 251 -8.90 -11.55 9.66
N VAL A 252 -9.22 -10.67 10.61
CA VAL A 252 -9.36 -9.24 10.36
C VAL A 252 -8.37 -8.46 11.20
N TYR A 253 -7.80 -7.42 10.60
CA TYR A 253 -6.89 -6.50 11.27
C TYR A 253 -7.28 -5.07 10.99
N LYS A 254 -7.12 -4.20 11.99
CA LYS A 254 -7.24 -2.75 11.88
C LYS A 254 -5.86 -2.15 11.69
N LYS A 255 -5.72 -1.20 10.77
CA LYS A 255 -4.49 -0.41 10.64
C LYS A 255 -4.39 0.52 11.85
N ARG A 256 -3.25 0.49 12.53
CA ARG A 256 -2.95 1.40 13.64
C ARG A 256 -2.62 2.82 13.18
#